data_AF-A0A4Y3ZK40-F1
#
_entry.id   AF-A0A4Y3ZK40-F1
#
_cell.length_a   1.000
_cell.length_b   1.000
_cell.length_c   1.000
_cell.angle_alpha   90.00
_cell.angle_beta   90.00
_cell.angle_gamma   90.00
#
_symmetry.space_group_name_H-M   'P 1'
#
loop_
_entity.id
_entity.type
_entity.pdbx_description
1 polymer ?
#
loop_
_entity_poly.entity_id
_entity_poly.type
_entity_poly.pdbx_seq_one_letter_code
_entity_poly.pdbx_strand_id
1 'polypeptide(L)'
;MDVIVTPAEGGTVWQLTDLLGRSMGRITASAPRQFMIHPEGHASETMAGIQQGPHASLDAALAEIERHTRGVCRRNPGEDQL
;
A
#
# COMPACT_ATOMS: atom_id res chain seq x y z
N MET A 1 1.73 12.13 4.65
CA MET A 1 3.02 11.40 4.56
C MET A 1 3.04 10.70 3.23
N ASP A 2 4.11 10.86 2.45
CA ASP A 2 4.21 10.19 1.16
C ASP A 2 4.64 8.74 1.33
N VAL A 3 4.06 7.86 0.51
CA VAL A 3 4.29 6.41 0.55
C VAL A 3 4.78 5.97 -0.82
N ILE A 4 5.86 5.20 -0.86
CA ILE A 4 6.36 4.50 -2.04
C ILE A 4 5.72 3.11 -2.07
N VAL A 5 5.12 2.78 -3.19
CA VAL A 5 4.43 1.50 -3.43
C VAL A 5 5.30 0.71 -4.40
N THR A 6 5.85 -0.42 -3.94
CA THR A 6 6.72 -1.27 -4.75
C THR A 6 6.06 -2.63 -4.92
N PRO A 7 5.77 -3.10 -6.14
CA PRO A 7 5.28 -4.45 -6.36
C PRO A 7 6.34 -5.47 -5.88
N ALA A 8 5.89 -6.55 -5.26
CA ALA A 8 6.72 -7.70 -4.94
C ALA A 8 6.56 -8.80 -6.00
N GLU A 9 7.50 -9.75 -6.03
CA GLU A 9 7.45 -10.90 -6.93
C GLU A 9 6.09 -11.63 -6.86
N GLY A 10 5.54 -11.95 -8.03
CA GLY A 10 4.23 -12.62 -8.15
C GLY A 10 3.02 -11.69 -8.29
N GLY A 11 3.22 -10.36 -8.28
CA GLY A 11 2.22 -9.37 -8.75
C GLY A 11 0.92 -9.27 -7.94
N THR A 12 0.87 -9.90 -6.78
CA THR A 12 -0.29 -9.93 -5.87
C THR A 12 -0.01 -9.24 -4.54
N VAL A 13 1.21 -8.76 -4.34
CA VAL A 13 1.65 -8.07 -3.12
C VAL A 13 2.38 -6.79 -3.49
N TRP A 14 2.09 -5.71 -2.77
CA TRP A 14 2.78 -4.43 -2.89
C TRP A 14 3.31 -4.00 -1.53
N GLN A 15 4.61 -3.77 -1.43
CA GLN A 15 5.24 -3.22 -0.24
C GLN A 15 5.02 -1.71 -0.19
N LEU A 16 4.72 -1.23 1.02
CA LEU A 16 4.53 0.19 1.31
C LEU A 16 5.73 0.65 2.14
N THR A 17 6.44 1.67 1.68
CA THR A 17 7.53 2.30 2.45
C THR A 17 7.34 3.80 2.48
N ASP A 18 7.77 4.46 3.55
CA ASP A 18 7.82 5.93 3.54
C ASP A 18 9.07 6.45 2.80
N LEU A 19 9.19 7.77 2.67
CA LEU A 19 10.36 8.39 2.03
C LEU A 19 11.68 8.18 2.80
N LEU A 20 11.63 7.72 4.04
CA LEU A 20 12.79 7.39 4.86
C LEU A 20 13.17 5.90 4.75
N GLY A 21 12.45 5.13 3.91
CA GLY A 21 12.68 3.70 3.72
C GLY A 21 12.13 2.83 4.86
N ARG A 22 11.31 3.39 5.76
CA ARG A 22 10.68 2.60 6.82
C ARG A 22 9.48 1.87 6.24
N SER A 23 9.33 0.60 6.62
CA SER A 23 8.15 -0.16 6.20
C SER A 23 6.88 0.43 6.81
N MET A 24 5.88 0.57 5.94
CA MET A 24 4.53 0.97 6.29
C MET A 24 3.55 -0.21 6.23
N GLY A 25 4.02 -1.38 5.80
CA GLY A 25 3.20 -2.57 5.62
C GLY A 25 3.09 -2.94 4.15
N ARG A 26 1.98 -3.59 3.80
CA ARG A 26 1.76 -4.12 2.45
C ARG A 26 0.30 -4.10 2.03
N ILE A 27 0.07 -4.16 0.74
CA ILE A 27 -1.22 -4.46 0.14
C ILE A 27 -1.16 -5.86 -0.45
N THR A 28 -2.20 -6.67 -0.25
CA THR A 28 -2.32 -8.01 -0.86
C THR A 28 -3.61 -8.11 -1.67
N ALA A 29 -3.55 -8.76 -2.84
CA ALA A 29 -4.72 -9.16 -3.61
C ALA A 29 -5.04 -10.65 -3.32
N SER A 30 -6.14 -10.91 -2.59
CA SER A 30 -6.57 -12.28 -2.28
C SER A 30 -7.46 -12.91 -3.36
N ALA A 31 -8.14 -12.07 -4.14
CA ALA A 31 -8.98 -12.45 -5.27
C ALA A 31 -9.15 -11.24 -6.21
N PRO A 32 -9.76 -11.41 -7.40
CA PRO A 32 -10.12 -10.28 -8.25
C PRO A 32 -10.95 -9.26 -7.47
N ARG A 33 -10.52 -7.99 -7.52
CA ARG A 33 -11.18 -6.87 -6.81
C ARG A 33 -11.23 -7.02 -5.28
N GLN A 34 -10.31 -7.78 -4.69
CA GLN A 34 -10.16 -7.91 -3.25
C GLN A 34 -8.75 -7.54 -2.83
N PHE A 35 -8.54 -6.23 -2.62
CA PHE A 35 -7.27 -5.69 -2.14
C PHE A 35 -7.37 -5.35 -0.66
N MET A 36 -6.43 -5.84 0.14
CA MET A 36 -6.38 -5.65 1.58
C MET A 36 -5.11 -4.89 1.95
N ILE A 37 -5.24 -3.84 2.76
CA ILE A 37 -4.15 -3.06 3.34
C ILE A 37 -3.80 -3.68 4.69
N HIS A 38 -2.53 -4.02 4.86
CA HIS A 38 -1.97 -4.56 6.09
C HIS A 38 -0.89 -3.60 6.60
N PRO A 39 -1.24 -2.63 7.47
CA PRO A 39 -0.25 -1.80 8.13
C PRO A 39 0.66 -2.66 9.01
N GLU A 40 1.93 -2.27 9.14
CA GLU A 40 2.86 -2.95 10.03
C GLU A 40 3.77 -1.99 10.79
N GLY A 41 4.40 -2.48 11.86
CA GLY A 41 5.34 -1.70 12.67
C GLY A 41 4.73 -0.38 13.15
N HIS A 42 5.52 0.69 13.12
CA HIS A 42 5.10 2.04 13.51
C HIS A 42 4.00 2.64 12.62
N ALA A 43 3.81 2.13 11.40
CA ALA A 43 2.71 2.58 10.56
C ALA A 43 1.35 2.09 11.07
N SER A 44 1.30 1.04 11.89
CA SER A 44 0.05 0.57 12.51
C SER A 44 -0.63 1.65 13.35
N GLU A 45 0.16 2.46 14.06
CA GLU A 45 -0.33 3.61 14.83
C GLU A 45 -0.74 4.76 13.89
N THR A 46 0.05 5.00 12.85
CA THR A 46 -0.20 6.09 11.89
C THR A 46 -1.42 5.82 11.00
N MET A 47 -1.69 4.54 10.73
CA MET A 47 -2.83 4.05 9.95
C MET A 47 -3.92 3.46 10.87
N ALA A 48 -3.92 3.81 12.15
CA ALA A 48 -4.92 3.32 13.09
C ALA A 48 -6.32 3.77 12.65
N GLY A 49 -7.21 2.79 12.42
CA GLY A 49 -8.56 3.04 11.93
C GLY A 49 -8.66 3.27 10.42
N ILE A 50 -7.60 2.98 9.65
CA ILE A 50 -7.70 2.89 8.18
C ILE A 50 -8.70 1.80 7.78
N GLN A 51 -9.46 2.03 6.72
CA GLN A 51 -10.27 0.96 6.14
C GLN A 51 -9.35 -0.05 5.45
N GLN A 52 -9.09 -1.18 6.11
CA GLN A 52 -8.16 -2.20 5.58
C GLN A 52 -8.66 -2.88 4.30
N GLY A 53 -9.97 -2.88 4.04
CA GLY A 53 -10.56 -3.46 2.84
C GLY A 53 -11.72 -4.41 3.15
N PRO A 54 -12.19 -5.19 2.16
CA PRO A 54 -11.62 -5.29 0.81
C PRO A 54 -11.88 -4.04 -0.05
N HIS A 55 -10.88 -3.66 -0.84
CA HIS A 55 -10.96 -2.60 -1.84
C HIS A 55 -11.10 -3.18 -3.25
N ALA A 56 -11.84 -2.49 -4.12
CA ALA A 56 -12.16 -2.98 -5.46
C ALA A 56 -10.97 -2.96 -6.45
N SER A 57 -9.91 -2.21 -6.15
CA SER A 57 -8.69 -2.10 -6.95
C SER A 57 -7.51 -1.68 -6.08
N LEU A 58 -6.28 -1.83 -6.61
CA LEU A 58 -5.10 -1.25 -6.00
C LEU A 58 -5.24 0.26 -5.86
N ASP A 59 -5.72 0.97 -6.89
CA ASP A 59 -5.95 2.43 -6.83
C ASP A 59 -6.88 2.83 -5.68
N ALA A 60 -7.95 2.06 -5.43
CA ALA A 60 -8.88 2.34 -4.33
C ALA A 60 -8.21 2.17 -2.96
N ALA A 61 -7.38 1.14 -2.80
CA ALA A 61 -6.58 0.95 -1.58
C ALA A 61 -5.56 2.09 -1.38
N LEU A 62 -4.90 2.53 -2.45
CA LEU A 62 -3.97 3.67 -2.40
C LEU A 62 -4.68 4.98 -2.03
N ALA A 63 -5.85 5.25 -2.62
CA ALA A 63 -6.64 6.43 -2.30
C ALA A 63 -7.06 6.47 -0.82
N GLU A 64 -7.39 5.32 -0.22
CA GLU A 64 -7.67 5.22 1.22
C GLU A 64 -6.43 5.53 2.06
N ILE A 65 -5.25 5.06 1.67
CA ILE A 65 -3.98 5.39 2.33
C ILE A 65 -3.68 6.88 2.22
N GLU A 66 -3.84 7.49 1.04
CA GLU A 66 -3.62 8.92 0.82
C GLU A 66 -4.56 9.77 1.68
N ARG A 67 -5.85 9.40 1.71
CA ARG A 67 -6.87 10.05 2.54
C ARG A 67 -6.52 9.99 4.01
N HIS A 68 -6.06 8.82 4.49
CA HIS A 68 -5.75 8.61 5.90
C HIS A 68 -4.45 9.30 6.33
N THR A 69 -3.40 9.17 5.52
CA THR A 69 -2.05 9.71 5.82
C THR A 69 -1.87 11.17 5.41
N ARG A 70 -2.84 11.75 4.69
CA ARG A 70 -2.79 13.10 4.09
C ARG A 70 -1.52 13.31 3.25
N GLY A 71 -1.11 12.30 2.52
CA GLY A 71 0.01 12.36 1.58
C GLY A 71 -0.31 11.66 0.28
N VAL A 72 0.73 11.37 -0.51
CA VAL A 72 0.58 10.79 -1.85
C VAL A 72 1.26 9.42 -1.92
N CYS A 73 0.59 8.47 -2.57
CA CYS A 73 1.17 7.18 -2.93
C CYS A 73 1.86 7.29 -4.29
N ARG A 74 3.17 7.09 -4.31
CA ARG A 74 3.96 7.03 -5.55
C ARG A 74 4.28 5.58 -5.87
N ARG A 75 3.83 5.10 -7.02
CA ARG A 75 4.24 3.79 -7.53
C ARG A 75 5.69 3.88 -7.97
N ASN A 76 6.54 3.06 -7.36
CA ASN A 76 7.86 2.84 -7.91
C ASN A 76 7.67 1.97 -9.16
N PRO A 77 8.19 2.34 -10.34
CA PRO A 77 8.11 1.53 -11.56
C PRO A 77 9.03 0.30 -11.48
N GLY A 78 9.01 -0.43 -10.36
CA GLY A 78 9.76 -1.67 -10.19
C GLY A 78 9.16 -2.78 -11.05
N GLU A 79 9.93 -3.23 -12.05
CA GLU A 79 9.78 -4.46 -12.83
C GLU A 79 8.68 -4.53 -13.90
N ASP A 80 8.58 -3.51 -14.76
CA ASP A 80 8.11 -3.67 -16.16
C ASP A 80 9.28 -3.59 -17.17
N GLN A 81 10.51 -3.81 -16.69
CA GLN A 81 11.73 -3.98 -17.50
C GLN A 81 12.35 -5.34 -17.19
N LEU A 82 11.71 -6.40 -17.68
CA LEU A 82 12.41 -7.65 -18.03
C LEU A 82 12.76 -7.62 -19.52
#